data_AF-A0A935CN04-F1
#
_entry.id   AF-A0A935CN04-F1
#
_cell.length_a   1.000
_cell.length_b   1.000
_cell.length_c   1.000
_cell.angle_alpha   90.00
_cell.angle_beta   90.00
_cell.angle_gamma   90.00
#
_symmetry.space_group_name_H-M   'P 1'
#
loop_
_entity.id
_entity.type
_entity.pdbx_description
1 polymer ?
#
loop_
_entity_poly.entity_id
_entity_poly.type
_entity_poly.pdbx_seq_one_letter_code
_entity_poly.pdbx_strand_id
1 'polypeptide(L)'
;MRYLSRRHHVEGAEARPQHKLLADLVRQPSSRVRTALIALLLAHPDYAASIPAAIQDLTLSAARTLKILYTAAVHLQRQHADRLQEFLGTNWRWLPDMFSDELGVRGATPLTRLQSLGRIHAVERRASQLGRNLKTRRIFCCDDGKWSKYGNSNIKLEDFASLMDPGGTP
;
A
#
# COMPACT_ATOMS: atom_id res chain seq x y z
N MET A 1 -40.59 10.86 -13.22
CA MET A 1 -39.28 10.83 -12.53
C MET A 1 -38.20 11.31 -13.50
N ARG A 2 -37.59 12.46 -13.22
CA ARG A 2 -36.61 13.14 -14.08
C ARG A 2 -35.22 12.78 -13.53
N TYR A 3 -34.54 11.80 -14.12
CA TYR A 3 -33.15 11.51 -13.74
C TYR A 3 -32.29 12.70 -14.16
N LEU A 4 -31.75 13.40 -13.15
CA LEU A 4 -30.76 14.46 -13.32
C LEU A 4 -29.45 13.84 -13.81
N SER A 5 -29.36 13.62 -15.13
CA SER A 5 -28.10 13.47 -15.84
C SER A 5 -27.34 14.80 -15.71
N ARG A 6 -26.62 14.98 -14.59
CA ARG A 6 -25.58 16.00 -14.49
C ARG A 6 -24.45 15.61 -15.43
N ARG A 7 -24.60 15.98 -16.70
CA ARG A 7 -23.47 16.24 -17.58
C ARG A 7 -22.83 17.53 -17.09
N HIS A 8 -22.07 17.43 -15.99
CA HIS A 8 -20.99 18.39 -15.83
C HIS A 8 -20.01 18.04 -16.93
N HIS A 9 -20.00 18.86 -17.98
CA HIS A 9 -18.84 18.96 -18.85
C HIS A 9 -17.67 19.27 -17.90
N VAL A 10 -16.86 18.24 -17.60
CA VAL A 10 -15.57 18.45 -16.96
C VAL A 10 -14.73 19.09 -18.06
N GLU A 11 -14.81 20.41 -18.16
CA GLU A 11 -13.89 21.19 -18.98
C GLU A 11 -12.48 20.87 -18.48
N GLY A 12 -11.63 20.46 -19.42
CA GLY A 12 -10.38 19.78 -19.18
C GLY A 12 -9.44 20.61 -18.30
N ALA A 13 -9.39 20.28 -17.02
CA ALA A 13 -8.13 20.37 -16.31
C ALA A 13 -7.15 19.50 -17.11
N GLU A 14 -6.08 20.13 -17.59
CA GLU A 14 -4.97 19.52 -18.29
C GLU A 14 -4.67 18.11 -17.75
N ALA A 15 -4.50 17.14 -18.66
CA ALA A 15 -4.32 15.74 -18.29
C ALA A 15 -3.16 15.65 -17.27
N ARG A 16 -3.48 15.27 -16.03
CA ARG A 16 -2.47 15.23 -14.96
C ARG A 16 -1.31 14.35 -15.39
N PRO A 17 -0.06 14.74 -15.10
CA PRO A 17 1.09 13.89 -15.33
C PRO A 17 0.88 12.51 -14.68
N GLN A 18 1.22 11.43 -15.39
CA GLN A 18 0.96 10.06 -14.95
C GLN A 18 1.53 9.76 -13.55
N HIS A 19 2.75 10.24 -13.27
CA HIS A 19 3.39 10.05 -11.96
C HIS A 19 2.60 10.73 -10.82
N LYS A 20 2.02 11.91 -11.05
CA LYS A 20 1.15 12.59 -10.08
C LYS A 20 -0.15 11.81 -9.86
N LEU A 21 -0.75 11.28 -10.92
CA LEU A 21 -1.95 10.43 -10.80
C LEU A 21 -1.66 9.20 -9.92
N LEU A 22 -0.54 8.52 -10.16
CA LEU A 22 -0.13 7.35 -9.38
C LEU A 22 0.09 7.73 -7.90
N ALA A 23 0.79 8.83 -7.64
CA ALA A 23 1.01 9.32 -6.27
C ALA A 23 -0.30 9.66 -5.56
N ASP A 24 -1.22 10.36 -6.24
CA ASP A 24 -2.52 10.75 -5.70
C ASP A 24 -3.42 9.55 -5.40
N LEU A 25 -3.41 8.52 -6.28
CA LEU A 25 -4.15 7.27 -6.07
C LEU A 25 -3.67 6.53 -4.82
N VAL A 26 -2.35 6.49 -4.59
CA VAL A 26 -1.77 5.84 -3.40
C VAL A 26 -2.12 6.61 -2.13
N ARG A 27 -2.20 7.94 -2.19
CA ARG A 27 -2.57 8.78 -1.05
C ARG A 27 -4.05 8.66 -0.65
N GLN A 28 -4.89 8.06 -1.49
CA GLN A 28 -6.32 7.91 -1.18
C GLN A 28 -6.51 7.10 0.11
N PRO A 29 -7.40 7.54 1.02
CA PRO A 29 -7.63 6.84 2.28
C PRO A 29 -8.31 5.49 2.07
N SER A 30 -9.12 5.36 1.02
CA SER A 30 -9.82 4.13 0.65
C SER A 30 -8.85 3.07 0.14
N SER A 31 -8.84 1.91 0.82
CA SER A 31 -8.08 0.73 0.36
C SER A 31 -8.53 0.28 -1.02
N ARG A 32 -9.84 0.30 -1.29
CA ARG A 32 -10.41 -0.11 -2.58
C ARG A 32 -9.87 0.73 -3.73
N VAL A 33 -9.71 2.04 -3.52
CA VAL A 33 -9.16 2.95 -4.53
C VAL A 33 -7.67 2.70 -4.74
N ARG A 34 -6.90 2.47 -3.67
CA ARG A 34 -5.49 2.09 -3.81
C ARG A 34 -5.32 0.76 -4.57
N THR A 35 -6.17 -0.22 -4.32
CA THR A 35 -6.12 -1.51 -5.04
C THR A 35 -6.47 -1.36 -6.52
N ALA A 36 -7.25 -0.35 -6.92
CA ALA A 36 -7.54 -0.08 -8.33
C ALA A 36 -6.27 0.25 -9.13
N LEU A 37 -5.18 0.65 -8.46
CA LEU A 37 -3.88 0.87 -9.08
C LEU A 37 -3.31 -0.41 -9.72
N ILE A 38 -3.62 -1.58 -9.14
CA ILE A 38 -3.26 -2.89 -9.75
C ILE A 38 -3.97 -3.03 -11.09
N ALA A 39 -5.29 -2.82 -11.12
CA ALA A 39 -6.08 -2.94 -12.34
C ALA A 39 -5.63 -1.91 -13.39
N LEU A 40 -5.30 -0.68 -12.96
CA LEU A 40 -4.77 0.38 -13.84
C LEU A 40 -3.46 -0.05 -14.50
N LEU A 41 -2.51 -0.60 -13.73
CA LEU A 41 -1.22 -1.06 -14.26
C LEU A 41 -1.36 -2.24 -15.21
N LEU A 42 -2.30 -3.15 -14.94
CA LEU A 42 -2.58 -4.27 -15.83
C LEU A 42 -3.21 -3.80 -17.15
N ALA A 43 -4.12 -2.80 -17.10
CA ALA A 43 -4.76 -2.24 -18.30
C ALA A 43 -3.85 -1.32 -19.11
N HIS A 44 -2.93 -0.61 -18.44
CA HIS A 44 -2.03 0.37 -19.06
C HIS A 44 -0.58 0.14 -18.60
N PRO A 45 0.12 -0.86 -19.19
CA PRO A 45 1.49 -1.21 -18.76
C PRO A 45 2.50 -0.07 -18.95
N ASP A 46 2.23 0.91 -19.81
CA ASP A 46 3.09 2.09 -20.02
C ASP A 46 3.23 2.97 -18.78
N TYR A 47 2.28 2.90 -17.83
CA TYR A 47 2.37 3.61 -16.56
C TYR A 47 3.54 3.14 -15.69
N ALA A 48 4.09 1.95 -15.97
CA ALA A 48 5.24 1.42 -15.24
C ALA A 48 6.46 2.35 -15.33
N ALA A 49 6.66 3.04 -16.47
CA ALA A 49 7.76 3.99 -16.65
C ALA A 49 7.68 5.20 -15.69
N SER A 50 6.47 5.55 -15.24
CA SER A 50 6.22 6.68 -14.33
C SER A 50 6.33 6.31 -12.85
N ILE A 51 6.49 5.03 -12.51
CA ILE A 51 6.53 4.56 -11.11
C ILE A 51 7.74 5.11 -10.33
N PRO A 52 8.98 5.11 -10.86
CA PRO A 52 10.12 5.67 -10.13
C PRO A 52 9.94 7.14 -9.78
N ALA A 53 9.40 7.95 -10.70
CA ALA A 53 9.09 9.35 -10.46
C ALA A 53 7.98 9.52 -9.41
N ALA A 54 6.93 8.70 -9.46
CA ALA A 54 5.85 8.73 -8.47
C ALA A 54 6.36 8.40 -7.05
N ILE A 55 7.33 7.49 -6.92
CA ILE A 55 7.93 7.13 -5.63
C ILE A 55 8.67 8.31 -5.01
N GLN A 56 9.36 9.12 -5.82
CA GLN A 56 10.10 10.30 -5.33
C GLN A 56 9.17 11.37 -4.73
N ASP A 57 7.93 11.44 -5.21
CA ASP A 57 6.91 12.37 -4.72
C ASP A 57 6.19 11.90 -3.44
N LEU A 58 6.41 10.66 -3.01
CA LEU A 58 5.66 10.03 -1.92
C LEU A 58 6.44 10.02 -0.61
N THR A 59 5.70 10.03 0.52
CA THR A 59 6.29 9.72 1.83
C THR A 59 6.76 8.28 1.84
N LEU A 60 7.74 7.93 2.69
CA LEU A 60 8.32 6.59 2.76
C LEU A 60 7.25 5.48 2.87
N SER A 61 6.22 5.69 3.69
CA SER A 61 5.11 4.72 3.86
C SER A 61 4.25 4.57 2.61
N ALA A 62 3.94 5.69 1.94
CA ALA A 62 3.15 5.67 0.70
C ALA A 62 3.97 5.09 -0.46
N ALA A 63 5.25 5.44 -0.58
CA ALA A 63 6.18 4.87 -1.54
C ALA A 63 6.26 3.33 -1.38
N ARG A 64 6.40 2.84 -0.15
CA ARG A 64 6.39 1.40 0.14
C ARG A 64 5.09 0.72 -0.26
N THR A 65 3.95 1.37 0.00
CA THR A 65 2.64 0.89 -0.45
C THR A 65 2.57 0.80 -1.98
N LEU A 66 3.08 1.81 -2.70
CA LEU A 66 3.13 1.80 -4.16
C LEU A 66 4.00 0.65 -4.69
N LYS A 67 5.19 0.44 -4.11
CA LYS A 67 6.08 -0.68 -4.47
C LYS A 67 5.38 -2.03 -4.30
N ILE A 68 4.68 -2.23 -3.18
CA ILE A 68 3.92 -3.45 -2.90
C ILE A 68 2.83 -3.66 -3.97
N LEU A 69 2.01 -2.65 -4.25
CA LEU A 69 0.92 -2.75 -5.23
C LEU A 69 1.46 -3.01 -6.64
N TYR A 70 2.57 -2.38 -7.00
CA TYR A 70 3.25 -2.60 -8.26
C TYR A 70 3.74 -4.05 -8.40
N THR A 71 4.45 -4.57 -7.40
CA THR A 71 4.93 -5.95 -7.39
C THR A 71 3.77 -6.96 -7.42
N ALA A 72 2.66 -6.66 -6.75
CA ALA A 72 1.44 -7.44 -6.87
C ALA A 72 0.93 -7.49 -8.32
N ALA A 73 0.90 -6.35 -9.02
CA ALA A 73 0.49 -6.28 -10.42
C ALA A 73 1.41 -7.11 -11.34
N VAL A 74 2.74 -7.02 -11.16
CA VAL A 74 3.71 -7.84 -11.91
C VAL A 74 3.44 -9.34 -11.73
N HIS A 75 3.22 -9.79 -10.49
CA HIS A 75 2.97 -11.21 -10.22
C HIS A 75 1.60 -11.67 -10.70
N LEU A 76 0.56 -10.84 -10.56
CA LEU A 76 -0.77 -11.12 -11.10
C LEU A 76 -0.74 -11.21 -12.62
N GLN A 77 0.02 -10.33 -13.28
CA GLN A 77 0.21 -10.38 -14.73
C GLN A 77 0.85 -11.71 -15.15
N ARG A 78 1.91 -12.15 -14.46
CA ARG A 78 2.56 -13.44 -14.72
C ARG A 78 1.63 -14.63 -14.49
N GLN A 79 0.79 -14.58 -13.46
CA GLN A 79 -0.14 -15.66 -13.14
C GLN A 79 -1.29 -15.77 -14.16
N HIS A 80 -1.70 -14.65 -14.75
CA HIS A 80 -2.87 -14.58 -15.63
C HIS A 80 -2.51 -14.11 -17.04
N ALA A 81 -1.27 -14.38 -17.48
CA ALA A 81 -0.73 -13.88 -18.73
C ALA A 81 -1.62 -14.24 -19.92
N ASP A 82 -2.02 -15.52 -20.02
CA ASP A 82 -2.84 -16.01 -21.14
C ASP A 82 -4.17 -15.26 -21.26
N ARG A 83 -4.88 -15.06 -20.13
CA ARG A 83 -6.18 -14.37 -20.11
C ARG A 83 -6.05 -12.88 -20.35
N LEU A 84 -5.02 -12.25 -19.80
CA LEU A 84 -4.82 -10.81 -19.96
C LEU A 84 -4.34 -10.47 -21.38
N GLN A 85 -3.54 -11.33 -21.99
CA GLN A 85 -3.10 -11.18 -23.37
C GLN A 85 -4.28 -11.26 -24.34
N GLU A 86 -5.22 -12.17 -24.11
CA GLU A 86 -6.48 -12.25 -24.88
C GLU A 86 -7.31 -10.95 -24.75
N PHE A 87 -7.40 -10.39 -23.54
CA PHE A 87 -8.19 -9.18 -23.29
C PHE A 87 -7.53 -7.89 -23.82
N LEU A 88 -6.20 -7.77 -23.72
CA LEU A 88 -5.47 -6.55 -24.04
C LEU A 88 -4.96 -6.50 -25.49
N GLY A 89 -4.90 -7.65 -26.16
CA GLY A 89 -4.50 -7.76 -27.55
C GLY A 89 -3.15 -7.11 -27.82
N THR A 90 -3.12 -6.14 -28.73
CA THR A 90 -1.89 -5.43 -29.15
C THR A 90 -1.29 -4.53 -28.07
N ASN A 91 -2.07 -4.15 -27.05
CA ASN A 91 -1.59 -3.33 -25.93
C ASN A 91 -0.90 -4.15 -24.83
N TRP A 92 -0.81 -5.47 -25.02
CA TRP A 92 -0.13 -6.35 -24.08
C TRP A 92 1.37 -6.05 -24.02
N ARG A 93 1.86 -5.79 -22.81
CA ARG A 93 3.28 -5.61 -22.53
C ARG A 93 3.61 -6.11 -21.13
N TRP A 94 4.74 -6.81 -21.00
CA TRP A 94 5.23 -7.26 -19.71
C TRP A 94 5.65 -6.10 -18.81
N LEU A 95 5.15 -6.11 -17.58
CA LEU A 95 5.56 -5.19 -16.52
C LEU A 95 6.96 -5.58 -16.00
N PRO A 96 7.91 -4.63 -15.94
CA PRO A 96 9.26 -4.92 -15.44
C PRO A 96 9.25 -5.18 -13.93
N ASP A 97 10.08 -6.11 -13.46
CA ASP A 97 10.16 -6.41 -12.03
C ASP A 97 11.21 -5.51 -11.36
N MET A 98 10.76 -4.39 -10.79
CA MET A 98 11.66 -3.36 -10.23
C MET A 98 11.91 -3.48 -8.73
N PHE A 99 10.99 -4.11 -7.98
CA PHE A 99 10.98 -4.02 -6.51
C PHE A 99 10.88 -5.37 -5.78
N SER A 100 10.84 -6.50 -6.49
CA SER A 100 10.74 -7.82 -5.82
C SER A 100 11.92 -8.09 -4.89
N ASP A 101 13.14 -7.74 -5.30
CA ASP A 101 14.35 -7.94 -4.51
C ASP A 101 14.37 -7.02 -3.27
N GLU A 102 14.02 -5.75 -3.44
CA GLU A 102 13.95 -4.79 -2.34
C GLU A 102 12.91 -5.19 -1.28
N LEU A 103 11.75 -5.69 -1.73
CA LEU A 103 10.67 -6.13 -0.84
C LEU A 103 10.95 -7.52 -0.21
N GLY A 104 12.04 -8.18 -0.59
CA GLY A 104 12.38 -9.52 -0.10
C GLY A 104 11.34 -10.58 -0.48
N VAL A 105 10.66 -10.42 -1.63
CA VAL A 105 9.61 -11.34 -2.06
C VAL A 105 10.23 -12.65 -2.52
N ARG A 106 10.22 -13.65 -1.63
CA ARG A 106 10.72 -15.00 -1.90
C ARG A 106 9.57 -15.94 -2.27
N GLY A 107 9.84 -16.87 -3.18
CA GLY A 107 8.90 -17.92 -3.56
C GLY A 107 9.21 -18.53 -4.93
N ALA A 108 9.01 -19.84 -5.05
CA ALA A 108 9.22 -20.56 -6.31
C ALA A 108 8.11 -20.27 -7.34
N THR A 109 6.88 -20.00 -6.88
CA THR A 109 5.71 -19.80 -7.74
C THR A 109 5.12 -18.39 -7.61
N PRO A 110 4.44 -17.85 -8.64
CA PRO A 110 3.78 -16.54 -8.55
C PRO A 110 2.78 -16.44 -7.38
N LEU A 111 2.04 -17.52 -7.13
CA LEU A 111 1.08 -17.58 -6.02
C LEU A 111 1.76 -17.47 -4.65
N THR A 112 2.86 -18.19 -4.44
CA THR A 112 3.60 -18.12 -3.16
C THR A 112 4.23 -16.75 -2.93
N ARG A 113 4.71 -16.09 -4.00
CA ARG A 113 5.19 -14.70 -3.94
C ARG A 113 4.07 -13.73 -3.56
N LEU A 114 2.88 -13.86 -4.14
CA LEU A 114 1.71 -13.04 -3.78
C LEU A 114 1.26 -13.25 -2.32
N GLN A 115 1.30 -14.49 -1.83
CA GLN A 115 0.98 -14.79 -0.43
C GLN A 115 2.00 -14.15 0.53
N SER A 116 3.30 -14.22 0.21
CA SER A 116 4.36 -13.56 0.97
C SER A 116 4.15 -12.04 1.02
N LEU A 117 3.87 -11.44 -0.14
CA LEU A 117 3.57 -10.01 -0.26
C LEU A 117 2.35 -9.60 0.56
N GLY A 118 1.29 -10.42 0.57
CA GLY A 118 0.09 -10.18 1.37
C GLY A 118 0.39 -10.14 2.88
N ARG A 119 1.30 -10.99 3.37
CA ARG A 119 1.75 -10.99 4.77
C ARG A 119 2.52 -9.72 5.11
N ILE A 120 3.47 -9.31 4.25
CA ILE A 120 4.24 -8.07 4.42
C ILE A 120 3.30 -6.86 4.52
N HIS A 121 2.34 -6.76 3.60
CA HIS A 121 1.38 -5.66 3.59
C HIS A 121 0.44 -5.66 4.81
N ALA A 122 0.05 -6.84 5.31
CA ALA A 122 -0.80 -6.94 6.51
C ALA A 122 -0.08 -6.44 7.77
N VAL A 123 1.22 -6.76 7.93
CA VAL A 123 2.04 -6.28 9.05
C VAL A 123 2.16 -4.75 9.00
N GLU A 124 2.44 -4.17 7.84
CA GLU A 124 2.57 -2.71 7.67
C GLU A 124 1.29 -1.95 7.97
N ARG A 125 0.13 -2.48 7.52
CA ARG A 125 -1.17 -1.87 7.82
C ARG A 125 -1.46 -1.89 9.33
N ARG A 126 -1.16 -2.99 10.01
CA ARG A 126 -1.34 -3.11 11.46
C ARG A 126 -0.43 -2.14 12.22
N ALA A 127 0.85 -2.05 11.85
CA ALA A 127 1.79 -1.09 12.45
C ALA A 127 1.33 0.37 12.27
N SER A 128 0.86 0.72 11.06
CA SER A 128 0.37 2.07 10.74
C SER A 128 -0.96 2.41 11.43
N GLN A 129 -1.75 1.40 11.81
CA GLN A 129 -3.01 1.57 12.52
C GLN A 129 -2.78 1.74 14.03
N LEU A 130 -1.81 1.03 14.59
CA LEU A 130 -1.37 1.18 15.99
C LEU A 130 -0.71 2.55 16.23
N GLY A 131 0.18 3.00 15.34
CA GLY A 131 0.82 4.33 15.44
C GLY A 131 -0.16 5.50 15.33
N ARG A 132 -1.26 5.35 14.56
CA ARG A 132 -2.34 6.34 14.51
C ARG A 132 -3.18 6.36 15.79
N ASN A 133 -3.45 5.20 16.38
CA ASN A 133 -4.24 5.10 17.63
C ASN A 133 -3.51 5.73 18.83
N LEU A 134 -2.17 5.63 18.87
CA LEU A 134 -1.35 6.29 19.89
C LEU A 134 -1.32 7.82 19.73
N LYS A 135 -1.39 8.34 18.50
CA LYS A 135 -1.41 9.78 18.24
C LYS A 135 -2.76 10.44 18.53
N THR A 136 -3.86 9.67 18.50
CA THR A 136 -5.20 10.13 18.94
C THR A 136 -5.33 10.20 20.46
N ARG A 137 -4.42 9.57 21.23
CA ARG A 137 -4.19 9.96 22.62
C ARG A 137 -3.23 11.15 22.67
N ARG A 138 -3.66 12.28 22.10
CA ARG A 138 -3.30 13.58 22.68
C ARG A 138 -3.98 13.61 24.04
N ILE A 139 -3.28 13.09 25.03
CA ILE A 139 -3.47 13.53 26.41
C ILE A 139 -3.31 15.05 26.34
N PHE A 140 -4.41 15.75 26.59
CA PHE A 140 -4.38 17.16 26.91
C PHE A 140 -3.40 17.31 28.08
N CYS A 141 -2.22 17.89 27.83
CA CYS A 141 -1.46 18.48 28.92
C CYS A 141 -2.26 19.70 29.37
N CYS A 142 -3.09 19.53 30.39
CA CYS A 142 -3.59 20.65 31.16
C CYS A 142 -2.44 21.21 32.00
N ASP A 143 -2.27 22.52 31.94
CA ASP A 143 -1.18 23.35 32.49
C ASP A 143 -1.08 23.39 34.03
N ASP A 144 -1.79 22.53 34.78
CA ASP A 144 -1.98 22.75 36.22
C ASP A 144 -1.31 21.73 37.16
N GLY A 145 -0.29 20.99 36.68
CA GLY A 145 0.64 20.28 37.58
C GLY A 145 0.02 19.29 38.59
N LYS A 146 -1.24 18.84 38.40
CA LYS A 146 -1.92 17.90 39.29
C LYS A 146 -2.27 16.61 38.56
N TRP A 147 -1.50 15.57 38.87
CA TRP A 147 -1.78 14.20 38.47
C TRP A 147 -2.94 13.66 39.32
N SER A 148 -4.12 13.48 38.74
CA SER A 148 -5.18 12.71 39.37
C SER A 148 -5.04 11.24 38.99
N LYS A 149 -4.76 10.39 39.97
CA LYS A 149 -4.74 8.93 39.82
C LYS A 149 -6.17 8.41 39.70
N TYR A 150 -6.57 7.99 38.50
CA TYR A 150 -7.67 7.04 38.34
C TYR A 150 -7.33 6.00 37.27
N GLY A 151 -7.35 4.72 37.68
CA GLY A 151 -7.74 3.64 36.78
C GLY A 151 -6.63 2.79 36.15
N ASN A 152 -5.85 2.12 37.00
CA ASN A 152 -5.43 0.72 36.90
C ASN A 152 -5.48 0.03 35.52
N SER A 153 -4.34 -0.13 34.85
CA SER A 153 -4.02 -1.37 34.11
C SER A 153 -2.53 -1.61 34.23
N ASN A 154 -2.20 -2.60 35.05
CA ASN A 154 -0.89 -3.14 35.30
C ASN A 154 -0.38 -3.80 34.00
N ILE A 155 0.33 -3.05 33.15
CA ILE A 155 1.18 -3.64 32.11
C ILE A 155 2.60 -3.43 32.61
N LYS A 156 3.15 -4.46 33.27
CA LYS A 156 4.55 -4.44 33.70
C LYS A 156 5.43 -4.42 32.45
N LEU A 157 6.38 -3.50 32.40
CA LEU A 157 7.35 -3.35 31.32
C LEU A 157 8.28 -4.57 31.15
N GLU A 158 8.17 -5.57 32.03
CA GLU A 158 9.05 -6.74 32.07
C GLU A 158 8.60 -7.87 31.11
N ASP A 159 7.37 -7.85 30.60
CA ASP A 159 6.88 -8.86 29.65
C ASP A 159 7.41 -8.66 28.21
N PHE A 160 8.01 -7.52 27.89
CA PHE A 160 8.56 -7.26 26.55
C PHE A 160 9.95 -7.87 26.32
N ALA A 161 10.67 -8.24 27.38
CA ALA A 161 12.03 -8.78 27.26
C ALA A 161 12.07 -10.28 26.87
N SER A 162 11.00 -11.05 27.12
CA SER A 162 10.97 -12.50 26.82
C SER A 162 10.67 -12.86 25.37
N LEU A 163 10.36 -11.89 24.48
CA LEU A 163 9.97 -12.17 23.09
C LEU A 163 11.10 -11.97 22.06
N MET A 164 12.33 -11.69 22.50
CA MET A 164 13.47 -11.37 21.64
C MET A 164 14.72 -12.23 21.92
N ASP A 165 14.55 -13.48 22.36
CA ASP A 165 15.64 -14.47 22.43
C ASP A 165 15.49 -15.54 21.34
N PRO A 166 16.16 -15.42 20.18
CA PRO A 166 16.31 -16.50 19.22
C PRO A 166 17.60 -17.26 19.49
N GLY A 167 17.65 -18.05 20.57
CA GLY A 167 18.87 -18.80 20.91
C GLY A 167 18.62 -19.92 21.90
N GLY A 168 18.40 -21.14 21.40
CA GLY A 168 18.26 -22.32 22.24
C GLY A 168 18.14 -23.62 21.47
N THR A 169 19.23 -24.03 20.81
CA THR A 169 19.53 -25.45 20.50
C THR A 169 20.17 -26.10 21.73
N PRO A 170 19.90 -27.38 21.97
CA PRO A 170 20.94 -28.37 21.68
C PRO A 170 20.57 -29.33 20.54
#